data_AF-A0A9E3FZA6-F1
#
_entry.id   AF-A0A9E3FZA6-F1
#
_cell.length_a   1.000
_cell.length_b   1.000
_cell.length_c   1.000
_cell.angle_alpha   90.00
_cell.angle_beta   90.00
_cell.angle_gamma   90.00
#
_symmetry.space_group_name_H-M   'P 1'
#
loop_
_entity.id
_entity.type
_entity.pdbx_description
1 polymer ?
#
loop_
_entity_poly.entity_id
_entity_poly.type
_entity_poly.pdbx_seq_one_letter_code
_entity_poly.pdbx_strand_id
1 'polypeptide(L)'
;MTTPKFLPARPSLESLRKQAKKLARDVAAGDVGAIARARVHLPGVDAPLTQRSAQLVIAREYGFAGWQVLTKEVSKRLGGGLDWAVTQARRVIHDNDVESLRQLLAEYPALLSWQEDGGLLAMATFAYGDAGDPEREQWFTRGPCAELLIDAGAVVTKEVCEGLLLSRAWGLLQLFQPRGLPTAHAQVSYRAR
;
A
#
# COMPACT_ATOMS: atom_id res chain seq x y z
N MET A 1 10.59 2.40 36.28
CA MET A 1 9.47 2.90 35.46
C MET A 1 9.93 2.89 34.01
N THR A 2 9.45 1.95 33.19
CA THR A 2 9.80 1.91 31.76
C THR A 2 9.00 2.99 31.04
N THR A 3 9.67 3.96 30.43
CA THR A 3 9.03 5.04 29.68
C THR A 3 8.24 4.44 28.51
N PRO A 4 6.96 4.76 28.33
CA PRO A 4 6.18 4.26 27.20
C PRO A 4 6.80 4.75 25.90
N LYS A 5 6.96 3.83 24.94
CA LYS A 5 7.39 4.17 23.58
C LYS A 5 6.26 4.96 22.93
N PHE A 6 6.59 6.11 22.37
CA PHE A 6 5.62 6.84 21.56
C PHE A 6 5.44 6.14 20.23
N LEU A 7 4.18 5.97 19.80
CA LEU A 7 3.93 5.63 18.41
C LEU A 7 4.42 6.79 17.55
N PRO A 8 5.25 6.54 16.53
CA PRO A 8 5.61 7.58 15.58
C PRO A 8 4.35 8.12 14.90
N ALA A 9 4.45 9.30 14.29
CA ALA A 9 3.36 9.90 13.53
C ALA A 9 2.81 8.95 12.45
N ARG A 10 3.66 8.04 11.94
CA ARG A 10 3.33 7.02 10.93
C ARG A 10 3.66 5.62 11.42
N PRO A 11 2.76 4.98 12.18
CA PRO A 11 2.98 3.63 12.67
C PRO A 11 2.69 2.58 11.60
N SER A 12 3.56 1.57 11.46
CA SER A 12 3.36 0.43 10.55
C SER A 12 2.88 -0.80 11.32
N LEU A 13 1.68 -1.30 10.99
CA LEU A 13 1.14 -2.54 11.57
C LEU A 13 2.07 -3.74 11.33
N GLU A 14 2.69 -3.82 10.15
CA GLU A 14 3.64 -4.88 9.84
C GLU A 14 4.90 -4.79 10.72
N SER A 15 5.44 -3.59 10.94
CA SER A 15 6.57 -3.40 11.84
C SER A 15 6.23 -3.86 13.26
N LEU A 16 5.03 -3.52 13.77
CA LEU A 16 4.57 -3.95 15.09
C LEU A 16 4.41 -5.48 15.19
N ARG A 17 3.88 -6.13 14.13
CA ARG A 17 3.81 -7.60 14.04
C ARG A 17 5.20 -8.24 14.03
N LYS A 18 6.13 -7.68 13.27
CA LYS A 18 7.54 -8.13 13.22
C LYS A 18 8.22 -7.98 14.58
N GLN A 19 7.98 -6.87 15.29
CA GLN A 19 8.46 -6.65 16.66
C GLN A 19 7.93 -7.71 17.64
N ALA A 20 6.63 -8.02 17.60
CA ALA A 20 6.06 -9.07 18.44
C ALA A 20 6.67 -10.45 18.14
N LYS A 21 6.80 -10.81 16.85
CA LYS A 21 7.42 -12.08 16.42
C LYS A 21 8.90 -12.15 16.79
N LYS A 22 9.62 -11.03 16.78
CA LYS A 22 11.02 -10.96 17.24
C LYS A 22 11.09 -11.19 18.75
N LEU A 23 10.26 -10.50 19.53
CA LEU A 23 10.21 -10.68 20.99
C LEU A 23 9.94 -12.12 21.40
N ALA A 24 8.97 -12.79 20.77
CA ALA A 24 8.67 -14.19 21.06
C ALA A 24 9.88 -15.11 20.79
N ARG A 25 10.62 -14.86 19.71
CA ARG A 25 11.83 -15.60 19.36
C ARG A 25 12.96 -15.35 20.35
N ASP A 26 13.21 -14.09 20.72
CA ASP A 26 14.28 -13.74 21.66
C ASP A 26 14.02 -14.37 23.05
N VAL A 27 12.77 -14.37 23.52
CA VAL A 27 12.40 -15.05 24.78
C VAL A 27 12.55 -16.55 24.70
N ALA A 28 12.16 -17.18 23.58
CA ALA A 28 12.37 -18.60 23.37
C ALA A 28 13.86 -18.99 23.32
N ALA A 29 14.73 -18.08 22.88
CA ALA A 29 16.18 -18.25 22.87
C ALA A 29 16.84 -18.02 24.25
N GLY A 30 16.08 -17.68 25.29
CA GLY A 30 16.62 -17.43 26.63
C GLY A 30 17.26 -16.06 26.82
N ASP A 31 17.00 -15.09 25.92
CA ASP A 31 17.54 -13.74 26.05
C ASP A 31 17.03 -13.06 27.33
N VAL A 32 17.95 -12.80 28.26
CA VAL A 32 17.62 -12.27 29.60
C VAL A 32 16.95 -10.90 29.50
N GLY A 33 17.35 -10.08 28.53
CA GLY A 33 16.77 -8.75 28.29
C GLY A 33 15.32 -8.83 27.82
N ALA A 34 15.03 -9.71 26.86
CA ALA A 34 13.70 -9.96 26.33
C ALA A 34 12.77 -10.56 27.40
N ILE A 35 13.27 -11.48 28.22
CA ILE A 35 12.53 -12.07 29.35
C ILE A 35 12.19 -10.99 30.39
N ALA A 36 13.16 -10.18 30.80
CA ALA A 36 12.94 -9.08 31.73
C ALA A 36 11.90 -8.09 31.18
N ARG A 37 12.04 -7.70 29.91
CA ARG A 37 11.10 -6.82 29.20
C ARG A 37 9.68 -7.38 29.16
N ALA A 38 9.53 -8.68 28.91
CA ALA A 38 8.22 -9.33 28.93
C ALA A 38 7.59 -9.34 30.33
N ARG A 39 8.38 -9.67 31.37
CA ARG A 39 7.92 -9.73 32.76
C ARG A 39 7.49 -8.39 33.33
N VAL A 40 8.07 -7.28 32.87
CA VAL A 40 7.62 -5.91 33.22
C VAL A 40 6.16 -5.69 32.83
N HIS A 41 5.77 -6.18 31.65
CA HIS A 41 4.42 -5.94 31.12
C HIS A 41 3.46 -7.11 31.38
N LEU A 42 3.95 -8.32 31.62
CA LEU A 42 3.17 -9.52 31.93
C LEU A 42 3.80 -10.25 33.12
N PRO A 43 3.48 -9.84 34.37
CA PRO A 43 3.98 -10.52 35.55
C PRO A 43 3.49 -11.97 35.55
N GLY A 44 4.40 -12.92 35.74
CA GLY A 44 4.09 -14.36 35.76
C GLY A 44 3.98 -15.03 34.38
N VAL A 45 4.43 -14.38 33.30
CA VAL A 45 4.47 -15.06 31.99
C VAL A 45 5.60 -16.09 31.95
N ASP A 46 5.24 -17.32 31.59
CA ASP A 46 6.20 -18.39 31.35
C ASP A 46 6.81 -18.30 29.95
N ALA A 47 8.08 -18.70 29.84
CA ALA A 47 8.74 -18.89 28.55
C ALA A 47 8.45 -20.31 28.03
N PRO A 48 8.21 -20.50 26.72
CA PRO A 48 8.24 -19.50 25.66
C PRO A 48 6.96 -18.63 25.59
N LEU A 49 7.14 -17.37 25.16
CA LEU A 49 6.03 -16.44 24.94
C LEU A 49 5.14 -16.88 23.78
N THR A 50 3.83 -17.01 24.03
CA THR A 50 2.86 -17.14 22.94
C THR A 50 2.82 -15.86 22.09
N GLN A 51 2.49 -15.97 20.80
CA GLN A 51 2.37 -14.81 19.91
C GLN A 51 1.40 -13.74 20.45
N ARG A 52 0.30 -14.17 21.08
CA ARG A 52 -0.68 -13.27 21.70
C ARG A 52 -0.07 -12.51 22.88
N SER A 53 0.72 -13.18 23.72
CA SER A 53 1.40 -12.55 24.85
C SER A 53 2.48 -11.58 24.37
N ALA A 54 3.24 -11.94 23.33
CA ALA A 54 4.21 -11.03 22.72
C ALA A 54 3.54 -9.78 22.14
N GLN A 55 2.41 -9.92 21.44
CA GLN A 55 1.61 -8.79 20.95
C GLN A 55 1.09 -7.90 22.10
N LEU A 56 0.71 -8.50 23.23
CA LEU A 56 0.26 -7.76 24.41
C LEU A 56 1.39 -6.96 25.07
N VAL A 57 2.61 -7.54 25.15
CA VAL A 57 3.80 -6.81 25.62
C VAL A 57 4.06 -5.60 24.72
N ILE A 58 4.06 -5.79 23.39
CA ILE A 58 4.23 -4.69 22.44
C ILE A 58 3.15 -3.62 22.65
N ALA A 59 1.87 -3.99 22.77
CA ALA A 59 0.80 -3.03 23.01
C ALA A 59 1.03 -2.20 24.28
N ARG A 60 1.40 -2.85 25.38
CA ARG A 60 1.64 -2.18 26.67
C ARG A 60 2.88 -1.27 26.65
N GLU A 61 3.91 -1.62 25.90
CA GLU A 61 5.07 -0.74 25.68
C GLU A 61 4.71 0.56 24.97
N TYR A 62 3.78 0.51 24.03
CA TYR A 62 3.26 1.69 23.35
C TYR A 62 2.15 2.40 24.15
N GLY A 63 1.86 1.96 25.39
CA GLY A 63 0.84 2.56 26.25
C GLY A 63 -0.60 2.12 25.96
N PHE A 64 -0.80 1.07 25.17
CA PHE A 64 -2.14 0.55 24.83
C PHE A 64 -2.51 -0.64 25.71
N ALA A 65 -3.79 -0.72 26.09
CA ALA A 65 -4.32 -1.78 26.96
C ALA A 65 -4.26 -3.19 26.32
N GLY A 66 -4.22 -3.27 24.98
CA GLY A 66 -4.13 -4.53 24.26
C GLY A 66 -3.88 -4.34 22.76
N TRP A 67 -3.54 -5.43 22.08
CA TRP A 67 -3.17 -5.45 20.67
C TRP A 67 -4.25 -4.84 19.76
N GLN A 68 -5.53 -5.18 19.99
CA GLN A 68 -6.65 -4.65 19.21
C GLN A 68 -6.80 -3.11 19.32
N VAL A 69 -6.55 -2.56 20.50
CA VAL A 69 -6.62 -1.10 20.73
C VAL A 69 -5.47 -0.40 20.00
N LEU A 70 -4.26 -0.97 20.09
CA LEU A 70 -3.10 -0.49 19.33
C LEU A 70 -3.38 -0.53 17.82
N THR A 71 -3.85 -1.67 17.30
CA THR A 71 -4.09 -1.79 15.85
C THR A 71 -5.18 -0.83 15.36
N LYS A 72 -6.22 -0.59 16.17
CA LYS A 72 -7.28 0.37 15.84
C LYS A 72 -6.75 1.79 15.76
N GLU A 73 -5.91 2.21 16.70
CA GLU A 73 -5.29 3.54 16.68
C GLU A 73 -4.33 3.70 15.49
N VAL A 74 -3.54 2.66 15.17
CA VAL A 74 -2.69 2.66 13.98
C VAL A 74 -3.52 2.78 12.70
N SER A 75 -4.59 1.99 12.55
CA SER A 75 -5.48 2.07 11.40
C SER A 75 -6.14 3.44 11.28
N LYS A 76 -6.53 4.06 12.39
CA LYS A 76 -7.13 5.41 12.38
C LYS A 76 -6.15 6.47 11.87
N ARG A 77 -4.90 6.46 12.37
CA ARG A 77 -3.86 7.40 11.93
C ARG A 77 -3.46 7.17 10.47
N LEU A 78 -3.37 5.89 10.08
CA LEU A 78 -3.04 5.53 8.71
C LEU A 78 -4.16 5.90 7.74
N GLY A 79 -5.43 5.71 8.12
CA GLY A 79 -6.60 6.09 7.31
C GLY A 79 -6.58 7.57 6.96
N GLY A 80 -6.56 8.45 7.95
CA GLY A 80 -6.52 9.90 7.69
C GLY A 80 -5.26 10.36 6.91
N GLY A 81 -4.12 9.68 7.11
CA GLY A 81 -2.93 9.91 6.30
C GLY A 81 -3.08 9.44 4.85
N LEU A 82 -3.76 8.32 4.64
CA LEU A 82 -4.02 7.76 3.32
C LEU A 82 -5.03 8.61 2.54
N ASP A 83 -6.09 9.09 3.18
CA ASP A 83 -7.05 10.02 2.56
C ASP A 83 -6.36 11.30 2.02
N TRP A 84 -5.47 11.88 2.84
CA TRP A 84 -4.65 13.01 2.41
C TRP A 84 -3.72 12.63 1.25
N ALA A 85 -3.07 11.46 1.34
CA ALA A 85 -2.14 11.01 0.31
C ALA A 85 -2.85 10.71 -1.02
N VAL A 86 -4.05 10.14 -0.99
CA VAL A 86 -4.91 9.95 -2.19
C VAL A 86 -5.25 11.31 -2.79
N THR A 87 -5.61 12.29 -1.96
CA THR A 87 -5.91 13.66 -2.42
C THR A 87 -4.70 14.32 -3.08
N GLN A 88 -3.49 14.14 -2.52
CA GLN A 88 -2.26 14.63 -3.15
C GLN A 88 -1.92 13.86 -4.43
N ALA A 89 -2.05 12.53 -4.43
CA ALA A 89 -1.78 11.70 -5.58
C ALA A 89 -2.64 12.11 -6.78
N ARG A 90 -3.93 12.44 -6.57
CA ARG A 90 -4.80 12.98 -7.64
C ARG A 90 -4.21 14.24 -8.31
N ARG A 91 -3.65 15.17 -7.53
CA ARG A 91 -3.03 16.40 -8.06
C ARG A 91 -1.74 16.11 -8.81
N VAL A 92 -0.85 15.34 -8.18
CA VAL A 92 0.45 14.97 -8.73
C VAL A 92 0.29 14.18 -10.04
N ILE A 93 -0.65 13.24 -10.09
CA ILE A 93 -0.97 12.48 -11.31
C ILE A 93 -1.57 13.41 -12.36
N HIS A 94 -2.51 14.30 -11.99
CA HIS A 94 -3.08 15.26 -12.92
C HIS A 94 -2.02 16.12 -13.60
N ASP A 95 -1.00 16.55 -12.85
CA ASP A 95 0.11 17.37 -13.35
C ASP A 95 1.23 16.53 -14.02
N ASN A 96 1.07 15.20 -14.04
CA ASN A 96 2.02 14.22 -14.57
C ASN A 96 3.42 14.29 -13.92
N ASP A 97 3.48 14.66 -12.63
CA ASP A 97 4.72 14.81 -11.87
C ASP A 97 5.17 13.46 -11.29
N VAL A 98 6.03 12.77 -12.04
CA VAL A 98 6.56 11.45 -11.71
C VAL A 98 7.39 11.44 -10.42
N GLU A 99 8.18 12.49 -10.18
CA GLU A 99 9.10 12.51 -9.05
C GLU A 99 8.38 12.77 -7.73
N SER A 100 7.41 13.70 -7.74
CA SER A 100 6.52 13.88 -6.58
C SER A 100 5.69 12.62 -6.33
N LEU A 101 5.25 11.91 -7.38
CA LEU A 101 4.52 10.65 -7.21
C LEU A 101 5.41 9.57 -6.59
N ARG A 102 6.66 9.44 -7.04
CA ARG A 102 7.63 8.49 -6.49
C ARG A 102 7.88 8.74 -5.01
N GLN A 103 8.06 10.00 -4.62
CA GLN A 103 8.24 10.39 -3.21
C GLN A 103 7.00 10.03 -2.38
N LEU A 104 5.81 10.35 -2.90
CA LEU A 104 4.55 10.07 -2.23
C LEU A 104 4.31 8.56 -2.06
N LEU A 105 4.63 7.73 -3.06
CA LEU A 105 4.53 6.27 -2.99
C LEU A 105 5.52 5.66 -2.00
N ALA A 106 6.73 6.23 -1.90
CA ALA A 106 7.72 5.81 -0.89
C ALA A 106 7.23 6.13 0.53
N GLU A 107 6.54 7.26 0.69
CA GLU A 107 6.01 7.71 1.97
C GLU A 107 4.69 7.01 2.35
N TYR A 108 3.87 6.67 1.36
CA TYR A 108 2.57 6.00 1.50
C TYR A 108 2.44 4.77 0.56
N PRO A 109 3.16 3.66 0.84
CA PRO A 109 3.09 2.45 0.00
C PRO A 109 1.68 1.85 -0.12
N ALA A 110 0.81 2.09 0.87
CA ALA A 110 -0.58 1.64 0.86
C ALA A 110 -1.40 2.21 -0.32
N LEU A 111 -0.96 3.31 -0.94
CA LEU A 111 -1.58 3.88 -2.14
C LEU A 111 -1.62 2.89 -3.31
N LEU A 112 -0.63 1.99 -3.43
CA LEU A 112 -0.57 0.99 -4.50
C LEU A 112 -1.68 -0.06 -4.39
N SER A 113 -2.19 -0.27 -3.18
CA SER A 113 -3.29 -1.18 -2.87
C SER A 113 -4.64 -0.48 -2.68
N TRP A 114 -4.69 0.84 -2.82
CA TRP A 114 -5.94 1.59 -2.76
C TRP A 114 -6.70 1.41 -4.08
N GLN A 115 -8.00 1.13 -4.00
CA GLN A 115 -8.79 0.60 -5.12
C GLN A 115 -10.14 1.32 -5.33
N GLU A 116 -10.45 2.38 -4.58
CA GLU A 116 -11.65 3.16 -4.90
C GLU A 116 -11.44 3.88 -6.24
N ASP A 117 -12.51 4.02 -7.03
CA ASP A 117 -12.47 4.57 -8.40
C ASP A 117 -11.42 3.93 -9.34
N GLY A 118 -11.09 2.64 -9.13
CA GLY A 118 -10.06 1.93 -9.92
C GLY A 118 -8.62 2.22 -9.50
N GLY A 119 -8.42 2.90 -8.36
CA GLY A 119 -7.11 3.17 -7.80
C GLY A 119 -6.33 4.27 -8.51
N LEU A 120 -5.06 4.43 -8.14
CA LEU A 120 -4.19 5.45 -8.75
C LEU A 120 -3.89 5.17 -10.22
N LEU A 121 -3.83 3.89 -10.60
CA LEU A 121 -3.55 3.52 -11.99
C LEU A 121 -4.69 3.96 -12.91
N ALA A 122 -5.96 3.79 -12.50
CA ALA A 122 -7.09 4.31 -13.26
C ALA A 122 -7.02 5.83 -13.44
N MET A 123 -6.58 6.59 -12.43
CA MET A 123 -6.39 8.04 -12.55
C MET A 123 -5.32 8.41 -13.58
N ALA A 124 -4.24 7.62 -13.64
CA ALA A 124 -3.14 7.88 -14.55
C ALA A 124 -3.44 7.46 -16.00
N THR A 125 -4.31 6.46 -16.19
CA THR A 125 -4.64 5.92 -17.51
C THR A 125 -5.95 6.45 -18.08
N PHE A 126 -6.76 7.16 -17.29
CA PHE A 126 -8.04 7.70 -17.76
C PHE A 126 -7.82 8.68 -18.91
N ALA A 127 -8.48 8.44 -20.04
CA ALA A 127 -8.47 9.31 -21.21
C ALA A 127 -9.89 9.78 -21.51
N TYR A 128 -10.06 11.09 -21.76
CA TYR A 128 -11.32 11.63 -22.23
C TYR A 128 -11.41 11.47 -23.75
N GLY A 129 -11.99 10.36 -24.20
CA GLY A 129 -12.20 10.08 -25.63
C GLY A 129 -11.10 9.22 -26.25
N ASP A 130 -10.82 9.47 -27.53
CA ASP A 130 -9.92 8.63 -28.33
C ASP A 130 -8.46 9.08 -28.20
N ALA A 131 -7.62 8.16 -27.74
CA ALA A 131 -6.18 8.25 -27.54
C ALA A 131 -5.41 7.37 -28.54
N GLY A 132 -5.97 7.10 -29.73
CA GLY A 132 -5.45 6.09 -30.65
C GLY A 132 -4.16 6.43 -31.39
N ASP A 133 -3.69 7.68 -31.28
CA ASP A 133 -2.39 8.12 -31.79
C ASP A 133 -1.49 8.61 -30.63
N PRO A 134 -0.16 8.59 -30.80
CA PRO A 134 0.78 8.86 -29.71
C PRO A 134 0.67 10.25 -29.09
N GLU A 135 0.34 11.27 -29.89
CA GLU A 135 0.25 12.66 -29.40
C GLU A 135 -1.00 12.83 -28.53
N ARG A 136 -2.14 12.29 -28.99
CA ARG A 136 -3.37 12.26 -28.19
C ARG A 136 -3.23 11.42 -26.93
N GLU A 137 -2.60 10.25 -27.03
CA GLU A 137 -2.37 9.40 -25.87
C GLU A 137 -1.56 10.14 -24.80
N GLN A 138 -0.53 10.87 -25.21
CA GLN A 138 0.27 11.69 -24.31
C GLN A 138 -0.52 12.85 -23.69
N TRP A 139 -1.43 13.48 -24.42
CA TRP A 139 -2.26 14.57 -23.89
C TRP A 139 -3.36 14.10 -22.94
N PHE A 140 -4.01 12.99 -23.26
CA PHE A 140 -5.17 12.52 -22.51
C PHE A 140 -4.80 11.67 -21.30
N THR A 141 -3.66 10.99 -21.33
CA THR A 141 -3.22 10.11 -20.24
C THR A 141 -2.07 10.73 -19.44
N ARG A 142 -1.66 10.04 -18.38
CA ARG A 142 -0.50 10.36 -17.56
C ARG A 142 0.48 9.21 -17.63
N GLY A 143 0.91 8.92 -18.86
CA GLY A 143 1.69 7.73 -19.19
C GLY A 143 2.93 7.51 -18.31
N PRO A 144 3.78 8.53 -18.08
CA PRO A 144 4.92 8.42 -17.17
C PRO A 144 4.53 8.05 -15.72
N CYS A 145 3.46 8.62 -15.18
CA CYS A 145 2.93 8.22 -13.88
C CYS A 145 2.38 6.79 -13.90
N ALA A 146 1.71 6.38 -14.98
CA ALA A 146 1.15 5.04 -15.13
C ALA A 146 2.26 3.97 -15.19
N GLU A 147 3.35 4.23 -15.92
CA GLU A 147 4.54 3.37 -15.95
C GLU A 147 5.16 3.24 -14.55
N LEU A 148 5.36 4.35 -13.84
CA LEU A 148 5.87 4.31 -12.46
C LEU A 148 4.99 3.47 -11.53
N LEU A 149 3.67 3.63 -11.60
CA LEU A 149 2.72 2.90 -10.75
C LEU A 149 2.80 1.40 -11.00
N ILE A 150 2.89 0.99 -12.26
CA ILE A 150 3.05 -0.41 -12.65
C ILE A 150 4.38 -0.97 -12.17
N ASP A 151 5.48 -0.26 -12.37
CA ASP A 151 6.81 -0.68 -11.90
C ASP A 151 6.88 -0.76 -10.37
N ALA A 152 6.11 0.08 -9.67
CA ALA A 152 5.94 0.01 -8.22
C ALA A 152 5.03 -1.14 -7.75
N GLY A 153 4.36 -1.85 -8.66
CA GLY A 153 3.49 -2.99 -8.36
C GLY A 153 2.03 -2.64 -8.11
N ALA A 154 1.52 -1.54 -8.69
CA ALA A 154 0.10 -1.23 -8.67
C ALA A 154 -0.71 -2.37 -9.33
N VAL A 155 -1.86 -2.69 -8.73
CA VAL A 155 -2.76 -3.71 -9.26
C VAL A 155 -3.44 -3.19 -10.51
N VAL A 156 -3.36 -3.92 -11.62
CA VAL A 156 -4.11 -3.61 -12.83
C VAL A 156 -5.49 -4.22 -12.73
N THR A 157 -6.51 -3.37 -12.60
CA THR A 157 -7.90 -3.81 -12.48
C THR A 157 -8.51 -4.03 -13.86
N LYS A 158 -9.66 -4.72 -13.89
CA LYS A 158 -10.40 -4.96 -15.12
C LYS A 158 -10.86 -3.65 -15.77
N GLU A 159 -11.27 -2.67 -14.95
CA GLU A 159 -11.76 -1.37 -15.39
C GLU A 159 -10.67 -0.57 -16.11
N VAL A 160 -9.43 -0.64 -15.62
CA VAL A 160 -8.26 -0.03 -16.28
C VAL A 160 -8.06 -0.63 -17.68
N CYS A 161 -8.09 -1.95 -17.79
CA CYS A 161 -7.94 -2.65 -19.06
C CYS A 161 -9.04 -2.26 -20.07
N GLU A 162 -10.30 -2.26 -19.63
CA GLU A 162 -11.43 -1.88 -20.47
C GLU A 162 -11.34 -0.43 -20.92
N GLY A 163 -10.96 0.50 -20.04
CA GLY A 163 -10.77 1.91 -20.37
C GLY A 163 -9.67 2.15 -21.41
N LEU A 164 -8.54 1.45 -21.30
CA LEU A 164 -7.45 1.53 -22.28
C LEU A 164 -7.86 0.99 -23.66
N LEU A 165 -8.60 -0.12 -23.70
CA LEU A 165 -9.12 -0.68 -24.94
C LEU A 165 -10.13 0.27 -25.61
N LEU A 166 -11.05 0.85 -24.83
CA LEU A 166 -12.07 1.77 -25.33
C LEU A 166 -11.47 3.08 -25.85
N SER A 167 -10.47 3.62 -25.14
CA SER A 167 -9.75 4.84 -25.55
C SER A 167 -8.71 4.58 -26.64
N ARG A 168 -8.38 3.31 -26.94
CA ARG A 168 -7.32 2.91 -27.87
C ARG A 168 -5.92 3.42 -27.47
N ALA A 169 -5.64 3.54 -26.17
CA ALA A 169 -4.33 3.92 -25.64
C ALA A 169 -3.31 2.77 -25.83
N TRP A 170 -2.85 2.59 -27.08
CA TRP A 170 -2.05 1.45 -27.49
C TRP A 170 -0.65 1.46 -26.88
N GLY A 171 -0.06 2.63 -26.66
CA GLY A 171 1.25 2.76 -26.01
C GLY A 171 1.25 2.16 -24.61
N LEU A 172 0.24 2.52 -23.81
CA LEU A 172 0.05 1.99 -22.46
C LEU A 172 -0.31 0.50 -22.45
N LEU A 173 -1.15 0.03 -23.37
CA LEU A 173 -1.45 -1.39 -23.51
C LEU A 173 -0.18 -2.21 -23.79
N GLN A 174 0.70 -1.71 -24.67
CA GLN A 174 1.99 -2.35 -24.96
C GLN A 174 2.93 -2.32 -23.75
N LEU A 175 2.98 -1.20 -23.02
CA LEU A 175 3.81 -1.05 -21.83
C LEU A 175 3.43 -2.04 -20.71
N PHE A 176 2.14 -2.38 -20.63
CA PHE A 176 1.59 -3.27 -19.61
C PHE A 176 1.63 -4.76 -20.01
N GLN A 177 1.79 -5.11 -21.29
CA GLN A 177 1.86 -6.50 -21.76
C GLN A 177 2.95 -7.37 -21.11
N PRO A 178 4.23 -6.95 -21.05
CA PRO A 178 5.27 -7.78 -20.42
C PRO A 178 5.08 -7.94 -18.91
N ARG A 179 4.14 -7.20 -18.31
CA ARG A 179 3.87 -7.14 -16.87
C ARG A 179 2.55 -7.81 -16.48
N GLY A 180 1.94 -8.58 -17.39
CA GLY A 180 0.85 -9.52 -17.09
C GLY A 180 -0.54 -9.18 -17.65
N LEU A 181 -0.68 -8.22 -18.58
CA LEU A 181 -1.97 -7.98 -19.22
C LEU A 181 -2.30 -8.99 -20.33
N PRO A 182 -3.57 -9.42 -20.46
CA PRO A 182 -4.00 -10.24 -21.59
C PRO A 182 -3.87 -9.46 -22.90
N THR A 183 -3.24 -10.09 -23.89
CA THR A 183 -3.13 -9.59 -25.27
C THR A 183 -4.51 -9.31 -25.87
N ALA A 184 -4.72 -8.09 -26.37
CA ALA A 184 -5.89 -7.67 -27.13
C ALA A 184 -5.99 -8.30 -28.55
N HIS A 185 -5.41 -9.48 -28.77
CA HIS A 185 -5.55 -10.25 -30.01
C HIS A 185 -6.66 -11.30 -29.96
N ALA A 186 -7.41 -11.39 -28.86
CA ALA A 186 -8.51 -12.33 -28.72
C ALA A 186 -9.79 -11.65 -28.19
N GLN A 187 -10.31 -10.65 -28.91
CA GLN A 187 -11.74 -10.29 -28.93
C GLN A 187 -12.03 -9.12 -29.89
N VAL A 188 -11.62 -9.22 -31.16
CA VAL A 188 -12.31 -8.49 -32.24
C VAL A 188 -13.31 -9.45 -32.87
N SER A 189 -14.33 -9.82 -32.11
CA SER A 189 -15.51 -10.57 -32.59
C SER A 189 -16.69 -10.35 -31.66
N TYR A 190 -16.98 -9.10 -31.27
CA TYR A 190 -18.31 -8.76 -30.76
C TYR A 190 -18.60 -7.27 -30.88
N ARG A 191 -19.09 -6.87 -32.06
CA ARG A 191 -20.14 -5.86 -32.31
C ARG A 191 -20.04 -5.34 -33.74
N ALA A 192 -20.51 -6.17 -34.65
CA ALA A 192 -21.12 -5.75 -35.91
C ALA A 192 -22.20 -6.78 -36.27
N ARG A 193 -23.30 -6.74 -35.52
CA ARG A 193 -24.65 -7.12 -35.95
C ARG A 193 -25.65 -6.73 -34.88
#